data_AF-A0A0F9EHK5-F1
#
_entry.id   AF-A0A0F9EHK5-F1
#
_cell.length_a   1.000
_cell.length_b   1.000
_cell.length_c   1.000
_cell.angle_alpha   90.00
_cell.angle_beta   90.00
_cell.angle_gamma   90.00
#
_symmetry.space_group_name_H-M   'P 1'
#
loop_
_entity.id
_entity.type
_entity.pdbx_description
1 polymer ?
#
loop_
_entity_poly.entity_id
_entity_poly.type
_entity_poly.pdbx_seq_one_letter_code
_entity_poly.pdbx_strand_id
1 'polypeptide(L)' 'LLNAFEARYREALVGGAPFRAWRSRLETLGRRVRATFGERVEEGVAEDVDAEGNLLIRRDDGSLATVEAGDVTLSA' A
#
# COMPACT_ATOMS: atom_id res chain seq x y z
N LEU A 1 12.54 -0.18 20.66
CA LEU A 1 11.78 0.49 19.57
C LEU A 1 12.61 1.58 18.89
N LEU A 2 13.18 2.54 19.62
CA LEU A 2 13.96 3.66 19.05
C LEU A 2 15.11 3.20 18.13
N ASN A 3 15.96 2.27 18.58
CA ASN A 3 17.09 1.78 17.77
C ASN A 3 16.66 1.10 16.45
N ALA A 4 15.52 0.40 16.45
CA ALA A 4 15.00 -0.26 15.26
C ALA A 4 14.45 0.73 14.24
N PHE A 5 13.85 1.83 14.71
CA PHE A 5 13.39 2.92 13.86
C PHE A 5 14.58 3.68 13.26
N GLU A 6 15.62 3.95 14.05
CA GLU A 6 16.82 4.63 13.58
C GLU A 6 17.53 3.86 12.44
N ALA A 7 17.60 2.53 12.54
CA ALA A 7 18.14 1.70 11.46
C ALA A 7 17.34 1.86 10.15
N ARG A 8 16.00 1.79 10.23
CA ARG A 8 15.12 1.96 9.05
C ARG A 8 15.18 3.36 8.47
N TYR A 9 15.32 4.37 9.31
CA TYR A 9 15.50 5.76 8.87
C TYR A 9 16.81 5.92 8.08
N ARG A 10 17.92 5.36 8.55
CA ARG A 10 19.19 5.37 7.82
C ARG A 10 19.09 4.62 6.48
N GLU A 11 18.42 3.47 6.45
CA GLU A 11 18.16 2.72 5.20
C GLU A 11 17.31 3.55 4.21
N ALA A 12 16.33 4.33 4.71
CA ALA A 12 15.49 5.18 3.88
C ALA A 12 16.27 6.31 3.20
N LEU A 13 17.25 6.89 3.90
CA LEU A 13 18.12 7.94 3.35
C LEU A 13 19.02 7.44 2.20
N VAL A 14 19.38 6.15 2.20
CA VAL A 14 20.17 5.51 1.14
C VAL A 14 19.27 5.02 -0.01
N GLY A 15 17.99 4.79 0.28
CA GLY A 15 16.93 4.53 -0.70
C GLY A 15 16.57 3.06 -0.90
N GLY A 16 15.30 2.82 -1.27
CA GLY A 16 14.78 1.56 -1.83
C GLY A 16 14.69 0.32 -0.92
N ALA A 17 15.56 0.18 0.08
CA ALA A 17 15.53 -0.97 0.99
C ALA A 17 14.27 -1.02 1.89
N PRO A 18 13.82 0.10 2.51
CA PRO A 18 12.61 0.08 3.31
C PRO A 18 11.34 -0.18 2.48
N PHE A 19 11.28 0.36 1.25
CA PHE A 19 10.15 0.13 0.34
C PHE A 19 9.96 -1.36 0.04
N ARG A 20 11.03 -2.05 -0.40
CA ARG A 20 10.95 -3.50 -0.70
C ARG A 20 10.58 -4.31 0.54
N ALA A 21 11.17 -3.99 1.69
CA ALA A 21 10.89 -4.67 2.94
C ALA A 21 9.43 -4.47 3.39
N TRP A 22 8.90 -3.26 3.27
CA TRP A 22 7.50 -2.93 3.57
C TRP A 22 6.53 -3.64 2.61
N ARG A 23 6.73 -3.50 1.30
CA ARG A 23 5.91 -4.14 0.26
C ARG A 23 5.79 -5.65 0.48
N SER A 24 6.88 -6.33 0.83
CA SER A 24 6.89 -7.78 1.07
C SER A 24 6.06 -8.23 2.29
N ARG A 25 5.63 -7.31 3.14
CA ARG A 25 4.91 -7.56 4.39
C ARG A 25 3.47 -7.06 4.37
N LEU A 26 3.02 -6.50 3.25
CA LEU A 26 1.64 -6.04 3.12
C LEU A 26 0.69 -7.23 3.04
N GLU A 27 -0.15 -7.39 4.06
CA GLU A 27 -1.16 -8.45 4.12
C GLU A 27 -2.33 -8.22 3.17
N THR A 28 -2.44 -7.02 2.59
CA THR A 28 -3.52 -6.63 1.67
C THR A 28 -3.25 -7.06 0.23
N LEU A 29 -1.99 -7.19 -0.19
CA LEU A 29 -1.64 -7.50 -1.57
C LEU A 29 -2.21 -8.86 -2.01
N GLY A 30 -2.75 -8.88 -3.23
CA GLY A 30 -3.43 -10.03 -3.82
C GLY A 30 -4.82 -10.31 -3.24
N ARG A 31 -5.35 -9.43 -2.38
CA ARG A 31 -6.67 -9.62 -1.74
C ARG A 31 -7.65 -8.55 -2.17
N ARG A 32 -8.94 -8.89 -2.06
CA ARG A 32 -10.01 -7.92 -2.26
C ARG A 32 -10.06 -6.94 -1.09
N VAL A 33 -10.06 -5.66 -1.40
CA VAL A 33 -10.04 -4.56 -0.43
C VAL A 33 -11.07 -3.50 -0.79
N ARG A 34 -11.46 -2.72 0.22
CA ARG A 34 -12.16 -1.44 0.09
C ARG A 34 -11.28 -0.35 0.69
N ALA A 35 -10.90 0.61 -0.14
CA ALA A 35 -10.17 1.80 0.28
C ALA A 35 -11.10 3.01 0.30
N THR A 36 -11.11 3.76 1.41
CA THR A 36 -11.95 4.93 1.60
C THR A 36 -11.11 6.16 1.90
N PHE A 37 -11.33 7.24 1.14
CA PHE A 37 -10.68 8.54 1.35
C PHE A 37 -11.69 9.67 1.21
N GLY A 38 -12.15 10.21 2.34
CA GLY A 38 -13.29 11.14 2.35
C GLY A 38 -14.54 10.46 1.80
N GLU A 39 -15.12 11.05 0.75
CA GLU A 39 -16.29 10.48 0.04
C GLU A 39 -15.90 9.50 -1.09
N ARG A 40 -14.62 9.41 -1.44
CA ARG A 40 -14.13 8.51 -2.48
C ARG A 40 -13.97 7.10 -1.93
N VAL A 41 -14.50 6.12 -2.66
CA VAL A 41 -14.37 4.69 -2.35
C VAL A 41 -13.85 3.97 -3.57
N GLU A 42 -12.80 3.17 -3.39
CA GLU A 42 -12.22 2.30 -4.41
C GLU A 42 -12.28 0.85 -3.94
N GLU A 43 -12.77 -0.04 -4.79
CA GLU A 43 -12.91 -1.46 -4.49
C GLU A 43 -12.33 -2.32 -5.60
N GLY A 44 -11.73 -3.43 -5.20
CA GLY A 44 -11.10 -4.37 -6.12
C GLY A 44 -10.01 -5.17 -5.45
N VAL A 45 -9.12 -5.74 -6.23
CA VAL A 45 -7.94 -6.45 -5.72
C VAL A 45 -6.80 -5.46 -5.53
N ALA A 46 -6.20 -5.42 -4.34
CA ALA A 46 -4.94 -4.72 -4.11
C ALA A 46 -3.82 -5.42 -4.91
N GLU A 47 -3.54 -4.91 -6.10
CA GLU A 47 -2.63 -5.51 -7.07
C GLU A 47 -1.18 -5.28 -6.65
N ASP A 48 -0.83 -4.05 -6.29
CA ASP A 48 0.52 -3.69 -5.88
C ASP A 48 0.55 -2.36 -5.10
N VAL A 49 1.75 -1.91 -4.75
CA VAL A 49 2.07 -0.56 -4.29
C VAL A 49 3.22 0.01 -5.13
N ASP A 50 3.16 1.30 -5.48
CA ASP A 50 4.23 1.96 -6.23
C ASP A 50 5.33 2.54 -5.32
N ALA A 51 6.39 3.08 -5.92
CA ALA A 51 7.55 3.59 -5.19
C ALA A 51 7.24 4.82 -4.34
N GLU A 52 6.18 5.54 -4.69
CA GLU A 52 5.63 6.68 -3.96
C GLU A 52 4.79 6.25 -2.75
N GLY A 53 4.47 4.96 -2.66
CA GLY A 53 3.72 4.35 -1.55
C GLY A 53 2.21 4.29 -1.78
N ASN A 54 1.74 4.57 -2.99
CA ASN A 54 0.32 4.49 -3.33
C ASN A 54 -0.12 3.03 -3.44
N LEU A 55 -1.36 2.74 -3.07
CA LEU A 55 -1.99 1.44 -3.30
C LEU A 55 -2.60 1.39 -4.71
N LEU A 56 -2.29 0.34 -5.46
CA LEU A 56 -2.85 0.07 -6.77
C LEU A 56 -3.96 -0.96 -6.65
N ILE A 57 -5.19 -0.56 -6.96
CA ILE A 57 -6.38 -1.43 -6.88
C ILE A 57 -6.86 -1.74 -8.30
N ARG A 58 -6.86 -3.02 -8.66
CA ARG A 58 -7.52 -3.51 -9.87
C ARG A 58 -9.01 -3.66 -9.60
N ARG A 59 -9.81 -2.79 -10.21
CA ARG A 59 -11.27 -2.84 -10.12
C ARG A 59 -11.82 -4.05 -10.87
N ASP A 60 -13.06 -4.41 -10.58
CA ASP A 60 -13.73 -5.55 -11.25
C ASP A 60 -13.94 -5.33 -12.76
N ASP A 61 -13.96 -4.07 -13.22
CA ASP A 61 -14.00 -3.71 -14.65
C ASP A 61 -12.64 -3.81 -15.36
N GLY A 62 -11.59 -4.19 -14.62
CA GLY A 62 -10.22 -4.30 -15.11
C GLY A 62 -9.43 -2.99 -15.12
N SER A 63 -10.03 -1.85 -14.78
CA SER A 63 -9.29 -0.59 -14.63
C SER A 63 -8.41 -0.59 -13.38
N LEU A 64 -7.30 0.15 -13.43
CA LEU A 64 -6.39 0.29 -12.29
C LEU A 64 -6.63 1.66 -11.63
N ALA A 65 -6.93 1.66 -10.34
CA ALA A 65 -7.06 2.85 -9.52
C ALA A 65 -5.82 3.02 -8.64
N THR A 66 -5.31 4.25 -8.57
CA THR A 66 -4.27 4.65 -7.62
C THR A 66 -4.93 5.32 -6.41
N VAL A 67 -4.54 4.89 -5.22
CA VAL A 67 -5.00 5.42 -3.93
C VAL A 67 -3.79 5.87 -3.12
N GLU A 68 -3.65 7.17 -2.92
CA GLU A 68 -2.49 7.78 -2.27
C GLU A 68 -2.58 7.71 -0.74
N ALA A 69 -3.82 7.73 -0.22
CA ALA A 69 -4.10 7.65 1.21
C ALA A 69 -5.54 7.18 1.44
N GLY A 70 -5.83 6.70 2.64
CA GLY A 70 -7.16 6.29 3.05
C GLY A 70 -7.16 5.09 3.99
N ASP A 71 -8.33 4.79 4.54
CA ASP A 71 -8.53 3.57 5.32
C ASP A 71 -8.75 2.40 4.37
N VAL A 72 -7.93 1.35 4.53
CA VAL A 72 -8.01 0.13 3.72
C VAL A 72 -8.51 -1.00 4.60
N THR A 73 -9.64 -1.58 4.23
CA THR A 73 -10.19 -2.76 4.89
C THR A 73 -10.21 -3.95 3.95
N LEU A 74 -10.08 -5.14 4.52
CA LEU A 74 -10.24 -6.39 3.78
C LEU A 74 -11.73 -6.63 3.56
N SER A 75 -12.10 -6.88 2.31
CA SER A 75 -13.47 -7.27 1.99
C SER A 75 -13.66 -8.75 2.31
N ALA A 76 -14.84 -9.08 2.87
CA ALA A 76 -15.27 -10.46 3.10
C ALA A 76 -15.67 -11.16 1.79
#